data_AF-A0A4P7F315-F1
#
_entry.id   AF-A0A4P7F315-F1
#
_cell.length_a   1.000
_cell.length_b   1.000
_cell.length_c   1.000
_cell.angle_alpha   90.00
_cell.angle_beta   90.00
_cell.angle_gamma   90.00
#
_symmetry.space_group_name_H-M   'P 1'
#
loop_
_entity.id
_entity.type
_entity.pdbx_description
1 polymer ?
#
loop_
_entity_poly.entity_id
_entity_poly.type
_entity_poly.pdbx_seq_one_letter_code
_entity_poly.pdbx_strand_id
1 'polypeptide(L)' 'MITSEQIKAARGLIRWDQRDLSAASGISLPAIKRLEQMPGPLAAQSRTVDAIVAAFEKAGVEFIAENGGGAGVRLCARSS' A
#
# COMPACT_ATOMS: atom_id res chain seq x y z
N MET A 1 1.63 -8.30 8.33
CA MET A 1 2.44 -8.51 7.11
C MET A 1 1.66 -7.93 5.95
N ILE A 2 2.24 -7.02 5.18
CA ILE A 2 1.55 -6.37 4.04
C ILE A 2 1.78 -7.17 2.77
N THR A 3 0.74 -7.33 1.95
CA THR A 3 0.81 -8.05 0.68
C THR A 3 0.69 -7.14 -0.53
N SER A 4 1.11 -7.62 -1.70
CA SER A 4 0.97 -6.88 -2.97
C SER A 4 -0.49 -6.64 -3.34
N GLU A 5 -1.42 -7.52 -2.96
CA GLU A 5 -2.85 -7.32 -3.14
C GLU A 5 -3.36 -6.13 -2.32
N GLN A 6 -2.92 -5.99 -1.07
CA GLN A 6 -3.27 -4.83 -0.24
C GLN A 6 -2.73 -3.53 -0.84
N ILE A 7 -1.52 -3.52 -1.42
CA ILE A 7 -0.98 -2.35 -2.13
C ILE A 7 -1.82 -1.99 -3.35
N LYS A 8 -2.16 -2.98 -4.19
CA LYS A 8 -2.97 -2.77 -5.39
C LYS A 8 -4.39 -2.30 -5.05
N ALA A 9 -4.98 -2.87 -4.00
CA ALA A 9 -6.28 -2.45 -3.48
C ALA A 9 -6.24 -1.03 -2.93
N ALA A 10 -5.21 -0.69 -2.14
CA ALA A 10 -5.03 0.65 -1.59
C ALA A 10 -4.94 1.70 -2.69
N ARG A 11 -4.12 1.46 -3.72
CA ARG A 11 -4.07 2.34 -4.90
C ARG A 11 -5.43 2.48 -5.59
N GLY A 12 -6.14 1.38 -5.76
CA GLY A 12 -7.49 1.39 -6.32
C GLY A 12 -8.46 2.28 -5.55
N LEU A 13 -8.42 2.22 -4.21
CA LEU A 13 -9.29 3.03 -3.34
C LEU A 13 -9.09 4.54 -3.52
N ILE A 14 -7.85 4.99 -3.71
CA ILE A 14 -7.50 6.41 -3.86
C ILE A 14 -7.18 6.82 -5.31
N ARG A 15 -7.46 5.94 -6.28
CA ARG A 15 -7.26 6.15 -7.71
C ARG A 15 -5.80 6.49 -8.10
N TRP A 16 -4.84 5.92 -7.39
CA TRP A 16 -3.42 6.05 -7.71
C TRP A 16 -2.97 5.05 -8.76
N ASP A 17 -2.13 5.52 -9.68
CA ASP A 17 -1.30 4.63 -10.48
C ASP A 17 0.02 4.30 -9.74
N GLN A 18 0.91 3.52 -10.38
CA GLN A 18 2.20 3.16 -9.78
C GLN A 18 3.17 4.35 -9.67
N ARG A 19 3.03 5.38 -10.51
CA ARG A 19 3.85 6.60 -10.48
C ARG A 19 3.43 7.49 -9.33
N ASP A 20 2.14 7.60 -9.05
CA ASP A 20 1.61 8.32 -7.88
C ASP A 20 2.17 7.72 -6.59
N LEU A 21 2.10 6.39 -6.45
CA LEU A 21 2.69 5.70 -5.29
C LEU A 21 4.21 5.92 -5.21
N SER A 22 4.92 5.81 -6.34
CA SER A 22 6.36 6.05 -6.40
C SER A 22 6.73 7.45 -5.92
N ALA A 23 6.00 8.47 -6.37
CA ALA A 23 6.20 9.85 -5.98
C ALA A 23 5.88 10.08 -4.49
N ALA A 24 4.77 9.51 -3.99
CA ALA A 24 4.33 9.69 -2.62
C ALA A 24 5.21 8.96 -1.59
N SER A 25 5.71 7.76 -1.91
CA SER A 25 6.51 6.94 -1.00
C SER A 25 8.02 7.15 -1.14
N GLY A 26 8.47 7.86 -2.17
CA GLY A 26 9.90 8.02 -2.50
C GLY A 26 10.59 6.74 -2.98
N ILE A 27 9.82 5.67 -3.24
CA ILE A 27 10.34 4.41 -3.77
C ILE A 27 10.33 4.46 -5.29
N SER A 28 11.38 3.97 -5.93
CA SER A 28 11.49 4.04 -7.39
C SER A 28 10.38 3.24 -8.10
N LEU A 29 9.91 3.75 -9.24
CA LEU A 29 8.88 3.09 -10.04
C LEU A 29 9.22 1.63 -10.41
N PRO A 30 10.47 1.28 -10.79
CA PRO A 30 10.84 -0.12 -11.01
C PRO A 30 10.68 -1.01 -9.77
N ALA A 31 10.99 -0.48 -8.58
CA ALA A 31 10.80 -1.23 -7.33
C ALA A 31 9.32 -1.44 -7.02
N ILE A 32 8.47 -0.42 -7.19
CA ILE A 32 7.00 -0.56 -7.06
C ILE A 32 6.46 -1.62 -8.01
N LYS A 33 6.87 -1.59 -9.30
CA LYS A 33 6.48 -2.60 -10.29
C LYS A 33 6.85 -4.02 -9.86
N ARG A 34 8.09 -4.21 -9.39
CA ARG A 34 8.58 -5.52 -8.92
C ARG A 34 7.75 -6.01 -7.73
N LEU A 35 7.46 -5.13 -6.78
CA LEU A 35 6.68 -5.46 -5.58
C LEU A 35 5.24 -5.87 -5.91
N GLU A 36 4.61 -5.23 -6.90
CA GLU A 36 3.23 -5.55 -7.31
C GLU A 36 3.11 -6.75 -8.26
N GLN A 37 4.21 -7.19 -8.87
CA GLN A 37 4.24 -8.35 -9.77
C GLN A 37 4.21 -9.68 -9.02
N MET A 38 4.69 -9.72 -7.77
CA MET A 38 4.74 -10.93 -6.96
C MET A 38 3.52 -10.98 -6.04
N PRO A 39 2.59 -11.94 -6.20
CA PRO A 39 1.47 -12.12 -5.28
C PRO A 39 1.93 -12.43 -3.86
N GLY A 40 1.11 -12.04 -2.88
CA GLY A 40 1.38 -12.32 -1.47
C GLY A 40 2.33 -11.31 -0.79
N PRO A 41 3.03 -11.73 0.29
CA PRO A 41 3.81 -10.82 1.13
C PRO A 41 4.86 -10.01 0.36
N LEU A 42 5.00 -8.73 0.71
CA LEU A 42 6.01 -7.87 0.08
C LEU A 42 7.43 -8.36 0.40
N ALA A 43 8.15 -8.80 -0.63
CA ALA A 43 9.58 -9.09 -0.57
C ALA A 43 10.39 -7.78 -0.61
N ALA A 44 10.32 -6.99 0.46
CA ALA A 44 11.01 -5.72 0.63
C ALA A 44 11.62 -5.58 2.03
N GLN A 45 12.58 -4.66 2.18
CA GLN A 45 13.08 -4.27 3.50
C GLN A 45 12.01 -3.52 4.28
N SER A 46 12.01 -3.63 5.61
CA SER A 46 11.01 -2.99 6.49
C SER A 46 10.86 -1.50 6.18
N ARG A 47 11.97 -0.76 6.04
CA ARG A 47 11.96 0.67 5.68
C ARG A 47 11.17 0.99 4.39
N THR A 48 11.20 0.08 3.42
CA THR A 48 10.48 0.24 2.15
C THR A 48 9.00 -0.03 2.33
N VAL A 49 8.65 -1.05 3.13
CA VAL A 49 7.26 -1.33 3.50
C VAL A 49 6.69 -0.14 4.27
N ASP A 50 7.42 0.37 5.27
CA ASP A 50 7.00 1.50 6.12
C ASP A 50 6.76 2.76 5.29
N ALA A 51 7.66 3.09 4.35
CA ALA A 51 7.50 4.23 3.46
C ALA A 51 6.26 4.12 2.55
N ILE A 52 5.98 2.92 2.04
CA ILE A 52 4.79 2.64 1.22
C ILE A 52 3.51 2.78 2.07
N VAL A 53 3.48 2.16 3.26
CA VAL A 53 2.33 2.23 4.17
C VAL A 53 2.05 3.67 4.59
N ALA A 54 3.08 4.41 5.01
CA ALA A 54 2.93 5.81 5.42
C ALA A 54 2.40 6.71 4.30
N ALA A 55 2.80 6.46 3.04
CA ALA A 55 2.29 7.21 1.89
C ALA A 55 0.79 7.01 1.69
N PHE A 56 0.30 5.78 1.85
CA PHE A 56 -1.13 5.45 1.78
C PHE A 56 -1.92 6.01 2.97
N GLU A 57 -1.39 5.89 4.18
CA GLU A 57 -2.01 6.45 5.39
C GLU A 57 -2.18 7.96 5.28
N LYS A 58 -1.15 8.67 4.80
CA LYS A 58 -1.22 10.11 4.52
C LYS A 58 -2.24 10.45 3.42
N ALA A 59 -2.48 9.54 2.48
CA ALA A 59 -3.50 9.67 1.45
C ALA A 59 -4.90 9.23 1.90
N GLY A 60 -5.07 8.84 3.16
CA GLY A 60 -6.36 8.48 3.74
C GLY A 60 -6.74 7.01 3.58
N VAL A 61 -5.77 6.10 3.49
CA VAL A 61 -6.00 4.65 3.50
C VAL A 61 -5.49 4.04 4.80
N GLU A 62 -6.29 3.18 5.42
CA GLU A 62 -5.91 2.42 6.60
C GLU A 62 -5.73 0.94 6.22
N PHE A 63 -4.63 0.33 6.69
CA PHE A 63 -4.39 -1.11 6.54
C PHE A 63 -5.00 -1.87 7.71
N ILE A 64 -5.78 -2.90 7.38
CA ILE A 64 -6.46 -3.75 8.35
C ILE A 64 -5.66 -5.06 8.47
N ALA A 65 -5.17 -5.33 9.67
CA ALA A 65 -4.57 -6.63 9.98
C ALA A 65 -5.61 -7.75 9.92
N GLU A 66 -5.15 -8.97 9.69
CA GLU A 66 -6.03 -10.14 9.72
C GLU A 66 -6.74 -10.25 11.07
N ASN A 67 -8.06 -10.20 11.03
CA ASN A 67 -8.94 -10.12 12.20
C ASN A 67 -10.04 -11.20 12.17
N GLY A 68 -9.78 -12.32 11.48
CA GLY A 68 -10.75 -13.39 11.22
C GLY A 68 -11.49 -13.27 9.88
N GLY A 69 -11.50 -12.08 9.25
CA GLY A 69 -12.04 -11.85 7.90
C GLY A 69 -10.98 -11.77 6.79
N GLY A 70 -9.71 -12.00 7.13
CA GLY A 70 -8.57 -11.73 6.25
C GLY A 70 -8.02 -10.32 6.41
N ALA A 71 -6.80 -10.08 5.89
CA ALA A 71 -6.20 -8.75 5.84
C ALA A 71 -6.87 -7.88 4.75
N GLY A 72 -6.92 -6.56 4.95
CA GLY A 72 -7.61 -5.65 4.03
C GLY A 72 -7.09 -4.22 4.06
N VAL A 73 -7.78 -3.35 3.33
CA VAL A 73 -7.55 -1.90 3.30
C VAL A 73 -8.88 -1.17 3.24
N ARG A 74 -8.99 0.00 3.86
CA ARG A 74 -10.18 0.86 3.81
C ARG A 74 -9.81 2.34 3.69
N LEU A 75 -10.77 3.18 3.30
CA LEU A 75 -10.61 4.63 3.42
C LEU A 75 -10.79 5.05 4.88
N CYS A 76 -9.94 5.96 5.35
CA CYS A 76 -10.12 6.63 6.63
C CYS A 76 -11.40 7.46 6.61
N ALA A 77 -12.14 7.48 7.72
CA ALA A 77 -13.26 8.39 7.88
C ALA A 77 -12.75 9.83 7.75
N ARG A 78 -13.44 10.67 6.96
CA ARG A 78 -13.18 12.11 7.01
C ARG A 78 -13.64 12.60 8.37
N SER A 79 -12.70 12.94 9.24
CA SER A 79 -12.97 13.86 10.33
C SER A 79 -13.45 15.15 9.67
N SER A 80 -14.76 15.40 9.75
CA SER A 80 -15.37 16.65 9.29
C SER A 80 -15.14 17.73 10.34
#